data_AF-A0A2T5I9T5-F1
#
_entry.id   AF-A0A2T5I9T5-F1
#
_cell.length_a   1.000
_cell.length_b   1.000
_cell.length_c   1.000
_cell.angle_alpha   90.00
_cell.angle_beta   90.00
_cell.angle_gamma   90.00
#
_symmetry.space_group_name_H-M   'P 1'
#
loop_
_entity.id
_entity.type
_entity.pdbx_description
1 polymer ?
#
loop_
_entity_poly.entity_id
_entity_poly.type
_entity_poly.pdbx_seq_one_letter_code
_entity_poly.pdbx_strand_id
1 'polypeptide(L)'
;MANSLQEVLNRAKSNKTENKQQEAVESTKNIIVKKAIKKNRGNTVLIGGHFSPEVSKQLRIIAAEEGTTNQALLKQALDLLFTKKGKKLIVDP
;
A
#
# COMPACT_ATOMS: atom_id res chain seq x y z
N MET A 1 -56.76 10.61 1.02
CA MET A 1 -56.50 9.44 1.89
C MET A 1 -55.04 9.05 1.69
N ALA A 2 -54.14 9.46 2.59
CA ALA A 2 -52.72 9.09 2.50
C ALA A 2 -52.56 7.63 2.92
N ASN A 3 -51.85 6.84 2.13
CA ASN A 3 -51.81 5.39 2.21
C ASN A 3 -50.70 4.95 3.19
N SER A 4 -51.08 4.33 4.31
CA SER A 4 -50.20 3.95 5.43
C SER A 4 -48.99 3.08 5.02
N LEU A 5 -49.10 2.35 3.90
CA LEU A 5 -48.02 1.52 3.37
C LEU A 5 -46.84 2.33 2.83
N GLN A 6 -47.06 3.54 2.30
CA GLN A 6 -45.96 4.39 1.82
C GLN A 6 -45.07 4.88 2.98
N GLU A 7 -45.64 5.16 4.16
CA GLU A 7 -44.90 5.64 5.32
C GLU A 7 -43.96 4.57 5.90
N VAL A 8 -44.42 3.31 5.94
CA VAL A 8 -43.60 2.17 6.39
C VAL A 8 -42.43 1.93 5.44
N LEU A 9 -42.64 2.05 4.13
CA LEU A 9 -41.57 1.91 3.14
C LEU A 9 -40.53 3.05 3.22
N ASN A 10 -40.97 4.27 3.48
CA ASN A 10 -40.07 5.41 3.65
C ASN A 10 -39.22 5.29 4.92
N ARG A 11 -39.80 4.80 6.02
CA ARG A 11 -39.09 4.52 7.28
C ARG A 11 -38.05 3.40 7.16
N ALA A 12 -38.32 2.37 6.36
CA ALA A 12 -37.34 1.32 6.10
C ALA A 12 -36.15 1.82 5.26
N LYS A 13 -36.38 2.77 4.34
CA LYS A 13 -35.32 3.37 3.50
C LYS A 13 -34.43 4.33 4.29
N SER A 14 -34.97 5.13 5.20
CA SER A 14 -34.15 6.01 6.07
C SER A 14 -33.19 5.19 6.94
N ASN A 15 -33.69 4.12 7.56
CA ASN A 15 -32.91 3.28 8.48
C ASN A 15 -31.76 2.52 7.78
N LYS A 16 -31.89 2.23 6.48
CA LYS A 16 -30.84 1.60 5.67
C LYS A 16 -29.73 2.57 5.25
N THR A 17 -30.05 3.87 5.20
CA THR A 17 -29.13 4.92 4.75
C THR A 17 -28.26 5.40 5.90
N GLU A 18 -28.79 5.39 7.13
CA GLU A 18 -28.06 5.79 8.34
C GLU A 18 -27.06 4.72 8.82
N ASN A 19 -27.39 3.43 8.70
CA ASN A 19 -26.47 2.35 9.08
C ASN A 19 -25.26 2.15 8.12
N LYS A 20 -25.31 2.69 6.90
CA LYS A 20 -24.21 2.55 5.92
C LYS A 20 -23.16 3.66 6.04
N GLN A 21 -23.46 4.75 6.76
CA GLN A 21 -22.57 5.91 6.86
C GLN A 21 -21.77 5.96 8.17
N GLN A 22 -21.99 5.04 9.11
CA GLN A 22 -21.26 5.02 10.38
C GLN A 22 -20.09 4.03 10.41
N GLU A 23 -20.04 3.02 9.54
CA GLU A 23 -18.88 2.08 9.45
C GLU A 23 -17.71 2.61 8.59
N ALA A 24 -17.94 3.61 7.73
CA ALA A 24 -16.90 4.11 6.82
C ALA A 24 -16.00 5.22 7.41
N VAL A 25 -16.38 5.84 8.52
CA VAL A 25 -15.68 7.01 9.10
C VAL A 25 -14.76 6.68 10.28
N GLU A 26 -14.83 5.47 10.84
CA GLU A 26 -13.94 5.03 11.93
C GLU A 26 -12.64 4.39 11.44
N SER A 27 -12.62 3.83 10.22
CA SER A 27 -11.41 3.22 9.64
C SER A 27 -10.36 4.24 9.17
N THR A 28 -10.77 5.47 8.83
CA THR A 28 -9.85 6.52 8.35
C THR A 28 -9.16 7.29 9.47
N LYS A 29 -9.76 7.41 10.67
CA LYS A 29 -9.13 8.10 11.81
C LYS A 29 -7.95 7.32 12.41
N ASN A 30 -7.97 6.00 12.33
CA ASN A 30 -6.90 5.15 12.89
C ASN A 30 -5.61 5.09 12.04
N ILE A 31 -5.65 5.52 10.78
CA ILE A 31 -4.45 5.57 9.91
C ILE A 31 -3.59 6.81 10.23
N ILE A 32 -4.22 7.91 10.64
CA ILE A 32 -3.55 9.22 10.73
C ILE A 32 -2.74 9.37 12.04
N VAL A 33 -3.11 8.66 13.11
CA VAL A 33 -2.50 8.84 14.45
C VAL A 33 -1.28 7.94 14.71
N LYS A 34 -1.04 6.88 13.93
CA LYS A 34 0.19 6.08 14.03
C LYS A 34 1.33 6.62 13.16
N LYS A 35 1.51 7.94 13.10
CA LYS A 35 2.77 8.55 12.66
C LYS A 35 3.83 8.40 13.75
N ALA A 36 4.14 7.14 14.06
CA ALA A 36 5.37 6.80 14.75
C ALA A 36 6.51 7.21 13.81
N ILE A 37 7.21 8.27 14.17
CA ILE A 37 8.48 8.66 13.56
C ILE A 37 9.42 7.47 13.78
N LYS A 38 9.45 6.54 12.82
CA LYS A 38 10.27 5.33 12.90
C LYS A 38 11.73 5.76 12.75
N LYS A 39 12.52 5.35 13.75
CA LYS A 39 13.97 5.46 13.82
C LYS A 39 14.63 5.12 12.48
N ASN A 40 15.57 5.98 12.10
CA ASN A 40 16.71 5.74 11.22
C ASN A 40 16.46 5.52 9.71
N ARG A 41 15.90 6.54 9.03
CA ARG A 41 16.15 6.76 7.58
C ARG A 41 17.35 7.69 7.33
N GLY A 42 18.20 7.90 8.35
CA GLY A 42 19.23 8.94 8.30
C GLY A 42 20.22 8.78 7.16
N ASN A 43 20.49 7.53 6.76
CA ASN A 43 21.51 7.19 5.76
C ASN A 43 20.94 6.51 4.51
N THR A 44 19.60 6.38 4.38
CA THR A 44 18.99 5.68 3.24
C THR A 44 18.00 6.59 2.51
N VAL A 45 18.08 6.60 1.17
CA VAL A 45 17.20 7.37 0.31
C VAL A 45 16.18 6.44 -0.33
N LEU A 46 14.93 6.90 -0.47
CA LEU A 46 13.91 6.16 -1.21
C LEU A 46 14.22 6.21 -2.71
N ILE A 47 14.56 5.07 -3.29
CA ILE A 47 14.68 4.89 -4.73
C ILE A 47 13.39 4.20 -5.20
N GLY A 48 12.54 4.92 -5.93
CA GLY A 48 11.24 4.38 -6.38
C GLY A 48 10.71 5.08 -7.64
N GLY A 49 9.90 4.35 -8.40
CA GLY A 49 9.20 4.80 -9.59
C GLY A 49 7.89 4.04 -9.78
N HIS A 50 7.04 4.48 -10.71
CA HIS A 50 5.82 3.76 -11.06
C HIS A 50 6.14 2.64 -12.05
N PHE A 51 5.67 1.43 -11.73
CA PHE A 51 5.81 0.25 -12.58
C PHE A 51 4.44 -0.41 -12.76
N SER A 52 4.32 -1.22 -13.82
CA SER A 52 3.14 -2.06 -14.02
C SER A 52 2.94 -3.02 -12.84
N PRO A 53 1.69 -3.33 -12.46
CA PRO A 53 1.41 -4.33 -11.43
C PRO A 53 1.98 -5.72 -11.76
N GLU A 54 2.17 -6.03 -13.05
CA GLU A 54 2.78 -7.30 -13.49
C GLU A 54 4.23 -7.42 -13.04
N VAL A 55 4.99 -6.33 -13.17
CA VAL A 55 6.39 -6.25 -12.71
C VAL A 55 6.46 -6.48 -11.19
N SER A 56 5.52 -5.90 -10.44
CA SER A 56 5.46 -6.10 -8.99
C SER A 56 5.17 -7.55 -8.60
N LYS A 57 4.26 -8.23 -9.33
CA LYS A 57 3.96 -9.66 -9.11
C LYS A 57 5.19 -10.52 -9.39
N GLN A 58 5.86 -10.29 -10.52
CA GLN A 58 7.02 -11.08 -10.91
C GLN A 58 8.19 -10.88 -9.95
N LEU A 59 8.45 -9.64 -9.51
CA LEU A 59 9.46 -9.37 -8.46
C LEU A 59 9.18 -10.15 -7.17
N ARG A 60 7.91 -10.25 -6.77
CA ARG A 60 7.52 -10.99 -5.58
C ARG A 60 7.68 -12.49 -5.73
N ILE A 61 7.40 -13.04 -6.92
CA ILE A 61 7.59 -14.45 -7.22
C ILE A 61 9.08 -14.80 -7.12
N ILE A 62 9.94 -14.04 -7.79
CA ILE A 62 11.40 -14.31 -7.77
C ILE A 62 11.96 -14.20 -6.34
N ALA A 63 11.53 -13.17 -5.59
CA ALA A 63 11.96 -13.03 -4.19
C ALA A 63 11.51 -14.22 -3.32
N ALA A 64 10.31 -14.76 -3.56
CA ALA A 64 9.82 -15.94 -2.85
C ALA A 64 10.58 -17.21 -3.24
N GLU A 65 10.92 -17.39 -4.53
CA GLU A 65 11.69 -18.52 -5.05
C GLU A 65 13.12 -18.54 -4.48
N GLU A 66 13.79 -17.38 -4.41
CA GLU A 66 15.14 -17.25 -3.90
C GLU A 66 15.21 -17.18 -2.36
N GLY A 67 14.06 -17.07 -1.68
CA GLY A 67 14.01 -16.86 -0.24
C GLY A 67 14.58 -15.51 0.20
N THR A 68 14.53 -14.50 -0.67
CA THR A 68 15.06 -13.16 -0.43
C THR A 68 13.93 -12.14 -0.26
N THR A 69 14.29 -10.85 -0.16
CA THR A 69 13.31 -9.76 -0.13
C THR A 69 13.38 -8.96 -1.42
N ASN A 70 12.27 -8.33 -1.81
CA ASN A 70 12.24 -7.43 -2.96
C ASN A 70 13.34 -6.35 -2.90
N GLN A 71 13.66 -5.85 -1.69
CA GLN A 71 14.72 -4.87 -1.51
C GLN A 71 16.11 -5.44 -1.81
N ALA A 72 16.41 -6.65 -1.35
CA ALA A 72 17.68 -7.32 -1.63
C ALA A 72 17.83 -7.63 -3.13
N LEU A 73 16.76 -8.08 -3.77
CA LEU A 73 16.74 -8.36 -5.21
C LEU A 73 16.93 -7.08 -6.04
N LEU A 74 16.29 -5.97 -5.66
CA LEU A 74 16.52 -4.67 -6.29
C LEU A 74 17.95 -4.18 -6.10
N LYS A 75 18.55 -4.38 -4.91
CA LYS A 75 19.95 -4.05 -4.67
C LYS A 75 20.88 -4.83 -5.60
N GLN A 76 20.69 -6.14 -5.72
CA GLN A 76 21.48 -6.96 -6.65
C GLN A 76 21.31 -6.51 -8.11
N ALA A 77 20.08 -6.20 -8.54
CA ALA A 77 19.83 -5.69 -9.88
C ALA A 77 20.54 -4.35 -10.15
N LEU A 78 20.60 -3.46 -9.15
CA LEU A 78 21.34 -2.20 -9.23
C LEU A 78 22.87 -2.44 -9.28
N ASP A 79 23.39 -3.35 -8.45
CA ASP A 79 24.80 -3.72 -8.45
C ASP A 79 25.24 -4.30 -9.81
N LEU A 80 24.41 -5.14 -10.41
CA LEU A 80 24.59 -5.68 -11.78
C LEU A 80 24.54 -4.58 -12.85
N LEU A 81 23.64 -3.60 -12.69
CA LEU A 81 23.56 -2.45 -13.59
C LEU A 81 24.82 -1.59 -13.50
N PHE A 82 25.34 -1.35 -12.30
CA PHE A 82 26.55 -0.56 -12.10
C PHE A 82 27.79 -1.24 -12.66
N THR A 83 27.96 -2.54 -12.40
CA THR A 83 29.06 -3.32 -13.00
C THR A 83 29.00 -3.30 -14.52
N LYS A 84 27.82 -3.52 -15.13
CA LYS A 84 27.66 -3.44 -16.60
C LYS A 84 27.98 -2.05 -17.16
N LYS A 85 27.79 -0.99 -16.37
CA LYS A 85 28.08 0.40 -16.75
C LYS A 85 29.51 0.84 -16.36
N GLY A 86 30.34 -0.05 -15.81
CA GLY A 86 31.70 0.25 -15.38
C GLY A 86 31.77 1.17 -14.15
N LYS A 87 30.67 1.29 -13.39
CA LYS A 87 30.60 2.10 -12.16
C LYS A 87 31.02 1.25 -10.95
N LYS A 88 31.64 1.90 -9.96
CA LYS A 88 32.05 1.25 -8.71
C LYS A 88 30.81 0.75 -7.96
N LEU A 89 30.91 -0.45 -7.36
CA LEU A 89 29.90 -0.98 -6.45
C LEU A 89 29.78 -0.04 -5.24
N ILE A 90 28.54 0.27 -4.86
CA ILE A 90 28.26 1.05 -3.66
C ILE A 90 28.05 0.04 -2.53
N VAL A 91 29.05 -0.11 -1.67
CA VAL A 91 28.95 -0.94 -0.47
C VAL A 91 28.39 -0.05 0.63
N ASP A 92 27.13 -0.31 1.01
CA ASP A 92 26.54 0.31 2.20
C ASP A 92 27.35 -0.13 3.45
N PRO A 93 27.73 0.79 4.35
CA PRO A 93 28.50 0.47 5.57
C PRO A 93 27.68 -0.26 6.64
#